data_AF-A0ABD5QIS3-F1
#
_entry.id   AF-A0ABD5QIS3-F1
#
_cell.length_a   1.000
_cell.length_b   1.000
_cell.length_c   1.000
_cell.angle_alpha   90.00
_cell.angle_beta   90.00
_cell.angle_gamma   90.00
#
_symmetry.space_group_name_H-M   'P 1'
#
loop_
_entity.id
_entity.type
_entity.pdbx_description
1 polymer ?
#
loop_
_entity_poly.entity_id
_entity_poly.type
_entity_poly.pdbx_seq_one_letter_code
_entity_poly.pdbx_strand_id
1 'polypeptide(L)'
;MAERVELSDWVELTAQLRRFADGAETTVDDDRIRIEFGSAHVEIGREGRVETGMPLHGFEREGDAEFVVDHEAGTLTVEGETTSYTFRRP
;
A
#
# COMPACT_ATOMS: atom_id res chain seq x y z
N MET A 1 -8.31 10.75 -8.22
CA MET A 1 -9.48 9.88 -8.23
C MET A 1 -9.10 8.69 -7.38
N ALA A 2 -9.92 8.39 -6.38
CA ALA A 2 -9.71 7.26 -5.49
C ALA A 2 -10.22 5.98 -6.15
N GLU A 3 -9.37 4.97 -6.24
CA GLU A 3 -9.67 3.64 -6.77
C GLU A 3 -9.65 2.63 -5.61
N ARG A 4 -10.71 1.82 -5.49
CA ARG A 4 -10.82 0.76 -4.46
C ARG A 4 -10.45 -0.58 -5.06
N VAL A 5 -9.56 -1.30 -4.38
CA VAL A 5 -9.08 -2.61 -4.81
C VAL A 5 -9.01 -3.55 -3.61
N GLU A 6 -9.51 -4.76 -3.78
CA GLU A 6 -9.42 -5.83 -2.78
C GLU A 6 -8.08 -6.55 -2.89
N LEU A 7 -7.54 -7.04 -1.76
CA LEU A 7 -6.31 -7.85 -1.76
C LEU A 7 -6.39 -9.09 -2.67
N SER A 8 -7.59 -9.66 -2.79
CA SER A 8 -7.88 -10.81 -3.64
C SER A 8 -7.63 -10.53 -5.13
N ASP A 9 -7.74 -9.26 -5.55
CA ASP A 9 -7.36 -8.80 -6.89
C ASP A 9 -5.91 -8.30 -6.91
N TRP A 10 -4.99 -9.23 -6.67
CA TRP A 10 -3.55 -8.94 -6.55
C TRP A 10 -2.96 -8.25 -7.79
N VAL A 11 -3.47 -8.61 -8.97
CA VAL A 11 -2.98 -8.07 -10.25
C VAL A 11 -3.34 -6.59 -10.35
N GLU A 12 -4.60 -6.25 -10.07
CA GLU A 12 -5.04 -4.86 -10.09
C GLU A 12 -4.38 -4.05 -8.96
N LEU A 13 -4.28 -4.62 -7.76
CA LEU A 13 -3.64 -3.96 -6.62
C LEU A 13 -2.19 -3.60 -6.95
N THR A 14 -1.44 -4.54 -7.52
CA THR A 14 -0.04 -4.31 -7.94
C THR A 14 0.05 -3.22 -9.02
N ALA A 15 -0.88 -3.19 -9.97
CA ALA A 15 -0.92 -2.17 -11.02
C ALA A 15 -1.18 -0.78 -10.43
N GLN A 16 -2.16 -0.67 -9.53
CA GLN A 16 -2.48 0.58 -8.83
C GLN A 16 -1.33 1.03 -7.93
N LEU A 17 -0.68 0.13 -7.20
CA LEU A 17 0.46 0.46 -6.35
C LEU A 17 1.70 0.88 -7.15
N ARG A 18 1.96 0.27 -8.31
CA ARG A 18 3.02 0.74 -9.23
C ARG A 18 2.75 2.15 -9.76
N ARG A 19 1.49 2.46 -10.05
CA ARG A 19 1.09 3.81 -10.44
C ARG A 19 1.23 4.78 -9.27
N PHE A 20 0.83 4.36 -8.07
CA PHE A 20 0.96 5.11 -6.82
C PHE A 20 2.42 5.39 -6.47
N ALA A 21 3.36 4.51 -6.83
CA ALA A 21 4.79 4.76 -6.63
C ALA A 21 5.27 6.03 -7.35
N ASP A 22 4.67 6.38 -8.49
CA ASP A 22 5.01 7.58 -9.29
C ASP A 22 6.52 7.77 -9.51
N GLY A 23 7.21 6.67 -9.85
CA GLY A 23 8.66 6.66 -10.06
C GLY A 23 9.52 6.42 -8.82
N ALA A 24 8.91 6.22 -7.65
CA ALA A 24 9.59 5.70 -6.47
C ALA A 24 10.14 4.29 -6.69
N GLU A 25 11.18 3.92 -5.94
CA GLU A 25 11.81 2.60 -6.06
C GLU A 25 10.80 1.53 -5.66
N THR A 26 10.46 0.65 -6.60
CA THR A 26 9.41 -0.35 -6.43
C THR A 26 9.98 -1.73 -6.69
N THR A 27 9.92 -2.59 -5.66
CA THR A 27 10.26 -4.01 -5.76
C THR A 27 8.96 -4.81 -5.80
N VAL A 28 8.82 -5.69 -6.79
CA VAL A 28 7.66 -6.58 -6.91
C VAL A 28 8.16 -8.01 -7.01
N ASP A 29 7.70 -8.85 -6.09
CA ASP A 29 7.87 -10.29 -6.08
C ASP A 29 6.49 -10.95 -6.32
N ASP A 30 6.45 -12.27 -6.52
CA ASP A 30 5.19 -13.01 -6.73
C ASP A 30 4.19 -12.87 -5.56
N ASP A 31 4.71 -12.67 -4.34
CA ASP A 31 3.93 -12.66 -3.10
C ASP A 31 3.92 -11.32 -2.36
N ARG A 32 4.65 -10.30 -2.84
CA ARG A 32 4.69 -8.98 -2.21
C ARG A 32 5.05 -7.84 -3.17
N ILE A 33 4.67 -6.64 -2.80
CA ILE A 33 5.11 -5.39 -3.40
C ILE A 33 5.62 -4.45 -2.31
N ARG A 34 6.80 -3.86 -2.55
CA ARG A 34 7.42 -2.87 -1.68
C ARG A 34 7.73 -1.61 -2.48
N ILE A 35 7.35 -0.45 -1.95
CA ILE A 35 7.62 0.87 -2.53
C ILE A 35 8.39 1.69 -1.51
N GLU A 36 9.52 2.26 -1.93
CA GLU A 36 10.39 3.09 -1.08
C GLU A 36 10.31 4.57 -1.50
N PHE A 37 9.83 5.40 -0.58
CA PHE A 37 9.73 6.85 -0.67
C PHE A 37 10.81 7.52 0.18
N GLY A 38 12.08 7.27 -0.14
CA GLY A 38 13.22 7.83 0.58
C GLY A 38 13.30 7.30 2.02
N SER A 39 12.78 8.06 2.99
CA SER A 39 12.74 7.66 4.40
C SER A 39 11.47 6.93 4.82
N ALA A 40 10.50 6.77 3.91
CA ALA A 40 9.25 6.08 4.15
C ALA A 40 9.10 4.88 3.20
N HIS A 41 8.34 3.86 3.59
CA HIS A 41 8.07 2.71 2.74
C HIS A 41 6.65 2.18 2.94
N VAL A 42 6.16 1.50 1.92
CA VAL A 42 4.93 0.71 1.94
C VAL A 42 5.26 -0.68 1.42
N GLU A 43 4.92 -1.70 2.19
CA GLU A 43 5.04 -3.11 1.81
C GLU A 43 3.68 -3.78 2.01
N ILE A 44 3.23 -4.48 0.97
CA ILE A 44 1.99 -5.25 0.98
C ILE A 44 2.32 -6.65 0.50
N GLY A 45 1.97 -7.64 1.30
CA GLY A 45 2.05 -9.07 1.00
C GLY A 45 0.69 -9.62 0.59
N ARG A 46 0.71 -10.60 -0.32
CA ARG A 46 -0.48 -11.26 -0.86
C ARG A 46 -1.28 -12.04 0.19
N GLU A 47 -0.64 -12.42 1.28
CA GLU A 47 -1.27 -13.07 2.45
C GLU A 47 -1.93 -12.07 3.41
N GLY A 48 -1.94 -10.77 3.09
CA GLY A 48 -2.62 -9.72 3.86
C GLY A 48 -1.73 -9.00 4.85
N ARG A 49 -0.42 -9.29 4.85
CA ARG A 49 0.56 -8.49 5.58
C ARG A 49 0.64 -7.11 4.95
N VAL A 50 0.40 -6.05 5.71
CA VAL A 50 0.62 -4.67 5.28
C VAL A 50 1.51 -4.00 6.29
N GLU A 51 2.65 -3.50 5.82
CA GLU A 51 3.62 -2.78 6.61
C GLU A 51 3.88 -1.42 5.96
N THR A 52 3.79 -0.34 6.74
CA THR A 52 4.22 0.97 6.30
C THR A 52 5.19 1.55 7.32
N GLY A 53 6.32 2.05 6.86
CA GLY A 53 7.33 2.69 7.71
C GLY A 53 7.50 4.15 7.39
N MET A 54 7.58 4.96 8.43
CA MET A 54 8.06 6.34 8.42
C MET A 54 9.01 6.54 9.61
N PRO A 55 9.85 7.58 9.61
CA PRO A 55 10.66 7.90 10.78
C PRO A 55 9.75 8.12 11.99
N LEU A 56 9.95 7.31 13.05
CA LEU A 56 9.19 7.33 14.31
C LEU A 56 7.72 6.86 14.23
N HIS A 57 7.25 6.39 13.07
CA HIS A 57 5.90 5.80 12.93
C HIS A 57 5.91 4.59 11.99
N GLY A 58 5.49 3.44 12.50
CA GLY A 58 5.20 2.25 11.71
C GLY A 58 3.75 1.84 11.87
N PHE A 59 3.18 1.25 10.83
CA PHE A 59 1.93 0.53 10.89
C PHE A 59 2.16 -0.86 10.32
N GLU A 60 1.80 -1.88 11.08
CA GLU A 60 1.83 -3.26 10.62
C GLU A 60 0.46 -3.88 10.92
N ARG A 61 -0.05 -4.66 9.97
CA ARG A 61 -1.23 -5.49 10.14
C ARG A 61 -1.12 -6.76 9.31
N GLU A 62 -2.00 -7.70 9.62
CA GLU A 62 -2.19 -8.94 8.89
C GLU A 62 -3.70 -9.14 8.59
N GLY A 63 -4.02 -10.06 7.69
CA GLY A 63 -5.38 -10.43 7.32
C GLY A 63 -5.99 -9.59 6.18
N ASP A 64 -7.25 -9.86 5.86
CA ASP A 64 -7.95 -9.29 4.71
C ASP A 64 -8.05 -7.77 4.77
N ALA A 65 -7.75 -7.12 3.65
CA ALA A 65 -7.69 -5.68 3.54
C ALA A 65 -8.32 -5.20 2.22
N GLU A 66 -9.03 -4.08 2.32
CA GLU A 66 -9.40 -3.28 1.16
C GLU A 66 -8.44 -2.08 1.07
N PHE A 67 -8.02 -1.75 -0.16
CA PHE A 67 -7.09 -0.67 -0.44
C PHE A 67 -7.79 0.43 -1.22
N VAL A 68 -7.66 1.66 -0.76
CA VAL A 68 -8.13 2.86 -1.47
C VAL A 68 -6.92 3.67 -1.89
N VAL A 69 -6.66 3.71 -3.19
CA VAL A 69 -5.53 4.42 -3.78
C VAL A 69 -6.04 5.73 -4.39
N ASP A 70 -5.67 6.87 -3.82
CA ASP A 70 -5.90 8.18 -4.44
C ASP A 70 -4.61 8.72 -5.04
N HIS A 71 -4.52 8.59 -6.36
CA HIS A 71 -3.36 9.05 -7.13
C HIS A 71 -3.21 10.58 -7.13
N GLU A 72 -4.31 11.33 -7.05
CA GLU A 72 -4.28 12.80 -7.06
C GLU A 72 -3.90 13.36 -5.70
N ALA A 73 -4.43 12.75 -4.63
CA ALA A 73 -4.09 13.15 -3.26
C ALA A 73 -2.76 12.54 -2.77
N GLY A 74 -2.19 11.58 -3.49
CA GLY A 74 -0.97 10.88 -3.10
C GLY A 74 -1.15 10.03 -1.84
N THR A 75 -2.36 9.49 -1.62
CA THR A 75 -2.70 8.73 -0.42
C THR A 75 -3.06 7.29 -0.71
N LEU A 76 -2.63 6.38 0.14
CA LEU A 76 -3.04 4.98 0.17
C LEU A 76 -3.74 4.72 1.50
N THR A 77 -5.02 4.38 1.47
CA THR A 77 -5.76 3.97 2.67
C THR A 77 -5.92 2.46 2.68
N VAL A 78 -5.64 1.87 3.83
CA VAL A 78 -5.78 0.45 4.11
C VAL A 78 -6.94 0.31 5.08
N GLU A 79 -8.01 -0.33 4.64
CA GLU A 79 -9.20 -0.60 5.44
C GLU A 79 -9.19 -2.08 5.84
N GLY A 80 -9.09 -2.33 7.14
CA GLY A 80 -9.30 -3.64 7.76
C GLY A 80 -10.61 -3.67 8.53
N GLU A 81 -10.93 -4.83 9.11
CA GLU A 81 -12.20 -5.03 9.83
C GLU A 81 -12.41 -4.04 10.98
N THR A 82 -11.34 -3.61 11.66
CA THR A 82 -11.40 -2.72 12.84
C THR A 82 -10.48 -1.50 12.76
N THR A 83 -9.69 -1.38 11.69
CA THR A 83 -8.65 -0.36 11.56
C THR A 83 -8.67 0.23 10.17
N SER A 84 -8.57 1.56 10.10
CA SER A 84 -8.33 2.30 8.87
C SER A 84 -7.05 3.09 9.03
N TYR A 85 -6.09 2.88 8.12
CA TYR A 85 -4.81 3.57 8.14
C TYR A 85 -4.56 4.23 6.79
N THR A 86 -4.24 5.53 6.79
CA THR A 86 -3.90 6.26 5.57
C THR A 86 -2.41 6.60 5.55
N PHE A 87 -1.69 5.99 4.62
CA PHE A 87 -0.36 6.41 4.24
C PHE A 87 -0.45 7.59 3.26
N ARG A 88 0.40 8.60 3.44
CA ARG A 88 0.57 9.70 2.48
C ARG A 88 2.02 9.71 2.02
N ARG A 89 2.23 9.74 0.71
CA ARG A 89 3.58 9.87 0.16
C ARG A 89 4.19 11.21 0.61
N PRO A 90 5.48 11.23 0.97
CA PRO A 90 6.17 12.46 1.40
C PRO A 90 6.35 13.47 0.26
#